data_AF-A0A9W9ZL17-F1
#
_entry.id   AF-A0A9W9ZL17-F1
#
_cell.length_a   1.000
_cell.length_b   1.000
_cell.length_c   1.000
_cell.angle_alpha   90.00
_cell.angle_beta   90.00
_cell.angle_gamma   90.00
#
_symmetry.space_group_name_H-M   'P 1'
#
loop_
_entity.id
_entity.type
_entity.pdbx_description
1 polymer ?
#
loop_
_entity_poly.entity_id
_entity_poly.type
_entity_poly.pdbx_seq_one_letter_code
_entity_poly.pdbx_strand_id
1 'polypeptide(L)'
;TKLSVRVMYRFGQNEPCALTLPGCSEFCPLDEFTKLTADVIPENIEKECALEQERCTCVKVIDYKPEGCYKEQRPKRKRIFTKTFGVVKSSDSKNPDVEKIFKECKELAENEGYEMFAIQKTNRCVTSADGKAVDFAKYGTSKHCIEDDHGHGVGKNNKANFVYTS
;
A
#
# COMPACT_ATOMS: atom_id res chain seq x y z
N THR A 1 -30.97 -31.65 -35.81
CA THR A 1 -30.68 -32.61 -34.72
C THR A 1 -30.94 -31.92 -33.41
N LYS A 2 -31.68 -32.54 -32.48
CA LYS A 2 -31.87 -31.98 -31.12
C LYS A 2 -30.73 -32.49 -30.24
N LEU A 3 -30.07 -31.60 -29.51
CA LEU A 3 -28.99 -31.92 -28.58
C LEU A 3 -29.55 -32.08 -27.17
N SER A 4 -28.98 -33.00 -26.40
CA SER A 4 -29.30 -33.21 -24.99
C SER A 4 -28.04 -33.26 -24.13
N VAL A 5 -28.20 -32.87 -22.87
CA VAL A 5 -27.17 -32.82 -21.84
C VAL A 5 -27.49 -33.88 -20.80
N ARG A 6 -26.49 -34.69 -20.44
CA ARG A 6 -26.57 -35.66 -19.34
C ARG A 6 -25.35 -35.45 -18.44
N VAL A 7 -25.59 -35.31 -17.14
CA VAL A 7 -24.55 -35.07 -16.14
C VAL A 7 -24.26 -36.38 -15.42
N MET A 8 -22.98 -36.76 -15.34
CA MET A 8 -22.54 -37.98 -14.65
C MET A 8 -21.54 -37.59 -13.55
N TYR A 9 -21.69 -38.18 -12.37
CA TYR A 9 -20.79 -37.98 -11.24
C TYR A 9 -20.13 -39.29 -10.83
N ARG A 10 -18.82 -39.24 -10.55
CA ARG A 10 -18.05 -40.41 -10.11
C ARG A 10 -17.30 -40.06 -8.82
N PHE A 11 -17.55 -40.82 -7.75
CA PHE A 11 -16.89 -40.63 -6.46
C PHE A 11 -16.59 -41.96 -5.76
N GLY A 12 -15.43 -42.54 -6.08
CA GLY A 12 -14.99 -43.80 -5.49
C GLY A 12 -15.77 -45.05 -5.95
N GLN A 13 -16.83 -44.90 -6.75
CA GLN A 13 -17.51 -46.02 -7.40
C GLN A 13 -16.85 -46.42 -8.74
N ASN A 14 -17.05 -47.68 -9.12
CA ASN A 14 -16.62 -48.19 -10.43
C ASN A 14 -17.46 -47.61 -11.57
N GLU A 15 -18.77 -47.44 -11.37
CA GLU A 15 -19.69 -46.86 -12.36
C GLU A 15 -20.14 -45.44 -11.95
N PRO A 16 -20.14 -44.47 -12.89
CA PRO A 16 -20.65 -43.13 -12.62
C PRO A 16 -22.17 -43.12 -12.41
N CYS A 17 -22.64 -42.33 -11.44
CA CYS A 17 -24.06 -42.08 -11.21
C CYS A 17 -24.56 -40.95 -12.10
N ALA A 18 -25.75 -41.10 -12.68
CA ALA A 18 -26.42 -40.03 -13.40
C ALA A 18 -26.99 -38.99 -12.41
N LEU A 19 -26.79 -37.71 -12.71
CA LEU A 19 -27.37 -36.58 -12.00
C LEU A 19 -28.43 -35.90 -12.86
N THR A 20 -29.49 -35.42 -12.22
CA THR A 20 -30.60 -34.74 -12.89
C THR A 20 -30.70 -33.31 -12.41
N LEU A 21 -30.73 -32.36 -13.36
CA LEU A 21 -31.00 -30.96 -13.06
C LEU A 21 -32.46 -30.81 -12.58
N PRO A 22 -32.74 -30.16 -11.44
CA PRO A 22 -34.10 -29.97 -10.97
C PRO A 22 -34.99 -29.31 -12.05
N GLY A 23 -36.14 -29.92 -12.32
CA GLY A 23 -37.05 -29.45 -13.38
C GLY A 23 -36.73 -29.93 -14.79
N CYS A 24 -35.74 -30.83 -14.96
CA CYS A 24 -35.42 -31.46 -16.23
C CYS A 24 -35.38 -32.99 -16.14
N SER A 25 -35.21 -33.67 -17.29
CA SER A 25 -34.98 -35.12 -17.36
C SER A 25 -33.48 -35.46 -17.34
N GLU A 26 -33.13 -36.74 -17.19
CA GLU A 26 -31.74 -37.22 -17.23
C GLU A 26 -31.02 -36.85 -18.54
N PHE A 27 -31.76 -36.83 -19.66
CA PHE A 27 -31.31 -36.34 -20.96
C PHE A 27 -31.95 -34.98 -21.23
N CYS A 28 -31.50 -33.96 -20.50
CA CYS A 28 -32.07 -32.62 -20.55
C CYS A 28 -31.87 -31.99 -21.94
N PRO A 29 -32.93 -31.54 -22.64
CA PRO A 29 -32.78 -30.78 -23.88
C PRO A 29 -31.87 -29.56 -23.67
N LEU A 30 -30.99 -29.27 -24.62
CA LEU A 30 -29.98 -28.21 -24.45
C LEU A 30 -30.60 -26.83 -24.16
N ASP A 31 -31.71 -26.51 -24.81
CA ASP A 31 -32.47 -25.26 -24.63
C ASP A 31 -33.08 -25.15 -23.23
N GLU A 32 -33.66 -26.23 -22.72
CA GLU A 32 -34.15 -26.29 -21.34
C GLU A 32 -33.00 -26.20 -20.32
N PHE A 33 -31.88 -26.88 -20.58
CA PHE A 33 -30.69 -26.82 -19.72
C PHE A 33 -30.18 -25.39 -19.60
N THR A 34 -29.94 -24.71 -20.73
CA THR A 34 -29.47 -23.31 -20.74
C THR A 34 -30.43 -22.39 -19.98
N LYS A 35 -31.74 -22.56 -20.15
CA LYS A 35 -32.76 -21.78 -19.44
C LYS A 35 -32.72 -22.02 -17.93
N LEU A 36 -32.64 -23.28 -17.49
CA LEU A 36 -32.65 -23.64 -16.08
C LEU A 36 -31.36 -23.24 -15.35
N THR A 37 -30.24 -23.14 -16.07
CA THR A 37 -28.96 -22.72 -15.49
C THR A 37 -28.68 -21.22 -15.63
N ALA A 38 -29.55 -20.45 -16.28
CA ALA A 38 -29.27 -19.04 -16.59
C ALA A 38 -28.96 -18.21 -15.34
N ASP A 39 -29.73 -18.43 -14.27
CA ASP A 39 -29.63 -17.66 -13.02
C ASP A 39 -28.35 -17.94 -12.21
N VAL A 40 -27.61 -18.99 -12.55
CA VAL A 40 -26.33 -19.34 -11.89
C VAL A 40 -25.11 -19.01 -12.75
N ILE A 41 -25.31 -18.36 -13.90
CA ILE A 41 -24.25 -17.88 -14.76
C ILE A 41 -24.10 -16.37 -14.51
N PRO A 42 -22.96 -15.91 -13.96
CA PRO A 42 -22.76 -14.48 -13.74
C PRO A 42 -22.72 -13.73 -15.08
N GLU A 43 -23.39 -12.57 -15.15
CA GLU A 43 -23.31 -11.65 -16.29
C GLU A 43 -21.98 -10.90 -16.29
N ASN A 44 -21.51 -10.53 -15.09
CA ASN A 44 -20.23 -9.88 -14.89
C ASN A 44 -19.60 -10.36 -13.58
N ILE A 45 -18.66 -11.30 -13.71
CA ILE A 45 -17.98 -11.91 -12.57
C ILE A 45 -17.24 -10.88 -11.71
N GLU A 46 -16.69 -9.82 -12.29
CA GLU A 46 -15.94 -8.79 -11.55
C GLU A 46 -16.87 -7.94 -10.69
N LYS A 47 -18.01 -7.52 -11.26
CA LYS A 47 -19.04 -6.75 -10.56
C LYS A 47 -19.73 -7.59 -9.48
N GLU A 48 -20.11 -8.82 -9.80
CA GLU A 48 -20.84 -9.71 -8.90
C GLU A 48 -19.98 -10.20 -7.73
N CYS A 49 -18.66 -10.39 -7.96
CA CYS A 49 -17.71 -10.66 -6.89
C CYS A 49 -17.30 -9.40 -6.10
N ALA A 50 -17.85 -8.21 -6.42
CA ALA A 50 -17.44 -6.94 -5.83
C ALA A 50 -15.91 -6.71 -5.88
N LEU A 51 -15.28 -7.18 -6.97
CA LEU A 51 -13.87 -6.87 -7.26
C LEU A 51 -13.69 -5.41 -7.70
N GLU A 52 -14.79 -4.73 -8.05
CA GLU A 52 -14.88 -3.27 -7.97
C GLU A 52 -14.87 -2.82 -6.51
N GLN A 53 -13.73 -3.00 -5.85
CA GLN A 53 -13.34 -2.14 -4.74
C GLN A 53 -13.47 -0.71 -5.26
N GLU A 54 -14.22 0.13 -4.55
CA GLU A 54 -14.31 1.56 -4.83
C GLU A 54 -12.89 2.12 -5.04
N ARG A 55 -12.53 2.31 -6.33
CA ARG A 55 -11.21 2.75 -6.79
C ARG A 55 -10.04 1.92 -6.26
N CYS A 56 -9.67 0.89 -7.02
CA CYS A 56 -8.24 0.67 -7.24
C CYS A 56 -7.70 1.86 -8.07
N THR A 57 -7.49 3.02 -7.43
CA THR A 57 -6.54 3.97 -7.98
C THR A 57 -5.23 3.20 -8.09
N CYS A 58 -4.50 3.36 -9.19
CA CYS A 58 -3.06 3.22 -9.08
C CYS A 58 -2.64 4.20 -7.98
N VAL A 59 -2.50 3.72 -6.73
CA VAL A 59 -1.72 4.43 -5.73
C VAL A 59 -0.39 4.56 -6.43
N LYS A 60 -0.01 5.78 -6.81
CA LYS A 60 1.39 6.03 -7.13
C LYS A 60 2.11 5.52 -5.89
N VAL A 61 2.75 4.36 -5.99
CA VAL A 61 3.59 3.87 -4.92
C VAL A 61 4.73 4.87 -4.89
N ILE A 62 4.62 5.83 -3.96
CA ILE A 62 5.59 6.90 -3.82
C ILE A 62 6.83 6.22 -3.22
N ASP A 63 7.79 5.90 -4.09
CA ASP A 63 9.02 5.22 -3.71
C ASP A 63 10.00 6.24 -3.15
N TYR A 64 9.82 6.56 -1.87
CA TYR A 64 10.72 7.45 -1.13
C TYR A 64 12.12 6.86 -0.99
N LYS A 65 13.09 7.52 -1.61
CA LYS A 65 14.51 7.17 -1.53
C LYS A 65 15.17 7.84 -0.33
N PRO A 66 15.99 7.13 0.44
CA PRO A 66 16.80 7.73 1.49
C PRO A 66 17.92 8.57 0.88
N GLU A 67 17.90 9.87 1.13
CA GLU A 67 18.92 10.82 0.64
C GLU A 67 20.07 11.01 1.63
N GLY A 68 19.85 10.66 2.90
CA GLY A 68 20.86 10.71 3.95
C GLY A 68 20.69 11.84 4.96
N CYS A 69 21.76 12.12 5.71
CA CYS A 69 21.74 13.03 6.85
C CYS A 69 22.24 14.45 6.51
N TYR A 70 21.38 15.47 6.69
CA TYR A 70 21.66 16.86 6.32
C TYR A 70 21.53 17.81 7.50
N LYS A 71 22.31 18.90 7.47
CA LYS A 71 22.29 19.94 8.51
C LYS A 71 21.03 20.79 8.43
N GLU A 72 20.51 21.13 9.60
CA GLU A 72 19.39 22.06 9.76
C GLU A 72 19.80 23.27 10.61
N GLN A 73 19.23 24.42 10.28
CA GLN A 73 19.50 25.67 10.96
C GLN A 73 18.60 25.88 12.17
N ARG A 74 19.19 26.34 13.28
CA ARG A 74 18.42 26.67 14.49
C ARG A 74 17.42 27.83 14.29
N PRO A 75 17.80 28.96 13.66
CA PRO A 75 16.89 30.08 13.45
C PRO A 75 15.72 29.67 12.55
N LYS A 76 14.48 29.88 12.99
CA LYS A 76 13.26 29.48 12.26
C LYS A 76 13.26 29.96 10.81
N ARG A 77 13.65 31.21 10.56
CA ARG A 77 13.72 31.82 9.21
C ARG A 77 14.73 31.18 8.25
N LYS A 78 15.63 30.35 8.76
CA LYS A 78 16.65 29.64 7.96
C LYS A 78 16.34 28.16 7.81
N ARG A 79 15.28 27.66 8.45
CA ARG A 79 14.93 26.24 8.41
C ARG A 79 14.44 25.85 7.04
N ILE A 80 14.82 24.66 6.61
CA ILE A 80 14.31 24.03 5.39
C ILE A 80 13.02 23.29 5.73
N PHE A 81 13.06 22.52 6.83
CA PHE A 81 11.92 21.74 7.29
C PHE A 81 11.12 22.52 8.33
N THR A 82 10.18 23.34 7.84
CA THR A 82 9.37 24.25 8.66
C THR A 82 8.08 23.65 9.18
N LYS A 83 7.56 22.60 8.53
CA LYS A 83 6.30 21.95 8.89
C LYS A 83 6.59 20.64 9.62
N THR A 84 5.95 20.42 10.76
CA THR A 84 5.85 19.10 11.39
C THR A 84 4.46 18.56 11.10
N PHE A 85 4.37 17.34 10.56
CA PHE A 85 3.11 16.73 10.17
C PHE A 85 2.82 15.43 10.92
N GLY A 86 3.78 14.90 11.68
CA GLY A 86 3.60 13.70 12.47
C GLY A 86 4.62 13.57 13.60
N VAL A 87 4.26 12.80 14.62
CA VAL A 87 5.19 12.35 15.67
C VAL A 87 4.91 10.88 15.92
N VAL A 88 5.89 10.04 15.60
CA VAL A 88 5.82 8.60 15.81
C VAL A 88 5.92 8.28 17.29
N LYS A 89 4.98 7.48 17.79
CA LYS A 89 4.98 7.02 19.18
C LYS A 89 5.96 5.85 19.31
N SER A 90 7.24 6.19 19.47
CA SER A 90 8.32 5.25 19.74
C SER A 90 9.11 5.71 20.96
N SER A 91 9.41 4.74 21.83
CA SER A 91 9.64 4.89 23.27
C SER A 91 11.10 5.05 23.69
N ASP A 92 12.07 4.96 22.77
CA ASP A 92 13.49 5.11 23.12
C ASP A 92 14.25 6.03 22.16
N SER A 93 14.71 7.17 22.69
CA SER A 93 15.53 8.13 21.94
C SER A 93 17.00 7.69 21.79
N LYS A 94 17.47 6.72 22.59
CA LYS A 94 18.83 6.17 22.53
C LYS A 94 18.93 5.03 21.54
N ASN A 95 17.90 4.18 21.45
CA ASN A 95 17.83 3.07 20.52
C ASN A 95 16.48 3.06 19.77
N PRO A 96 16.28 3.98 18.82
CA PRO A 96 15.02 4.07 18.10
C PRO A 96 14.85 2.91 17.12
N ASP A 97 13.62 2.42 17.02
CA ASP A 97 13.17 1.57 15.93
C ASP A 97 13.04 2.43 14.65
N VAL A 98 14.15 2.56 13.92
CA VAL A 98 14.25 3.41 12.72
C VAL A 98 13.29 2.96 11.64
N GLU A 99 13.16 1.66 11.41
CA GLU A 99 12.31 1.09 10.37
C GLU A 99 10.83 1.42 10.64
N LYS A 100 10.37 1.25 11.88
CA LYS A 100 9.00 1.64 12.26
C LYS A 100 8.75 3.13 12.09
N ILE A 101 9.70 3.96 12.53
CA ILE A 101 9.56 5.43 12.43
C ILE A 101 9.52 5.87 10.97
N PHE A 102 10.36 5.28 10.12
CA PHE A 102 10.32 5.51 8.68
C PHE A 102 8.98 5.11 8.08
N LYS A 103 8.49 3.89 8.35
CA LYS A 103 7.20 3.40 7.83
C LYS A 103 6.02 4.31 8.20
N GLU A 104 5.91 4.70 9.47
CA GLU A 104 4.83 5.60 9.92
C GLU A 104 4.95 7.01 9.32
N CYS A 105 6.16 7.59 9.26
CA CYS A 105 6.33 8.91 8.63
C CYS A 105 6.09 8.87 7.12
N LYS A 106 6.47 7.77 6.45
CA LYS A 106 6.23 7.54 5.04
C LYS A 106 4.73 7.50 4.75
N GLU A 107 3.97 6.68 5.48
CA GLU A 107 2.52 6.57 5.31
C GLU A 107 1.83 7.94 5.47
N LEU A 108 2.21 8.71 6.49
CA LEU A 108 1.69 10.07 6.69
C LEU A 108 2.06 11.02 5.52
N ALA A 109 3.27 10.90 4.97
CA ALA A 109 3.70 11.73 3.85
C ALA A 109 3.01 11.34 2.53
N GLU A 110 2.73 10.04 2.33
CA GLU A 110 1.97 9.52 1.20
C GLU A 110 0.52 10.00 1.23
N ASN A 111 -0.14 9.94 2.39
CA ASN A 111 -1.51 10.42 2.57
C ASN A 111 -1.67 11.92 2.29
N GLU A 112 -0.60 12.69 2.51
CA GLU A 112 -0.56 14.12 2.24
C GLU A 112 -0.05 14.48 0.83
N GLY A 113 0.48 13.50 0.09
CA GLY A 113 1.06 13.71 -1.25
C GLY A 113 2.32 14.56 -1.25
N TYR A 114 3.17 14.46 -0.22
CA TYR A 114 4.46 15.17 -0.20
C TYR A 114 5.44 14.55 -1.20
N GLU A 115 6.34 15.38 -1.74
CA GLU A 115 7.46 14.94 -2.59
C GLU A 115 8.72 14.68 -1.75
N MET A 116 8.75 15.25 -0.53
CA MET A 116 9.88 15.15 0.37
C MET A 116 9.40 15.17 1.83
N PHE A 117 10.03 14.36 2.66
CA PHE A 117 9.97 14.53 4.11
C PHE A 117 11.31 14.23 4.75
N ALA A 118 11.42 14.47 6.04
CA ALA A 118 12.55 14.07 6.84
C ALA A 118 12.12 13.68 8.24
N ILE A 119 13.01 12.97 8.93
CA ILE A 119 12.80 12.56 10.32
C ILE A 119 13.78 13.34 11.20
N GLN A 120 13.25 14.13 12.13
CA GLN A 120 13.99 15.02 13.02
C GLN A 120 13.73 14.65 14.49
N LYS A 121 14.73 14.86 15.36
CA LYS A 121 14.62 14.56 16.80
C LYS A 121 14.07 13.15 17.05
N THR A 122 14.64 12.18 16.36
CA THR A 122 14.36 10.75 16.45
C THR A 122 13.01 10.35 15.87
N ASN A 123 11.92 11.05 16.15
CA ASN A 123 10.57 10.57 15.85
C ASN A 123 9.61 11.60 15.23
N ARG A 124 10.08 12.80 14.86
CA ARG A 124 9.22 13.82 14.24
C ARG A 124 9.30 13.75 12.74
N CYS A 125 8.15 13.58 12.10
CA CYS A 125 8.00 13.68 10.66
C CYS A 125 7.88 15.17 10.31
N VAL A 126 8.83 15.67 9.53
CA VAL A 126 8.91 17.07 9.11
C VAL A 126 9.03 17.19 7.60
N THR A 127 8.53 18.28 7.03
CA THR A 127 8.62 18.56 5.59
C THR A 127 8.88 20.05 5.36
N SER A 128 9.09 20.44 4.10
CA SER A 128 9.15 21.83 3.64
C SER A 128 7.80 22.54 3.89
N ALA A 129 7.70 23.82 3.54
CA ALA A 129 6.49 24.59 3.83
C ALA A 129 5.22 24.01 3.16
N ASP A 130 5.37 23.48 1.95
CA ASP A 130 4.30 22.99 1.08
C ASP A 130 4.44 21.50 0.72
N GLY A 131 5.43 20.79 1.27
CA GLY A 131 5.64 19.37 1.00
C GLY A 131 6.45 19.08 -0.27
N LYS A 132 6.86 20.11 -1.02
CA LYS A 132 7.63 19.94 -2.26
C LYS A 132 9.11 19.74 -2.01
N ALA A 133 9.78 19.14 -2.99
CA ALA A 133 11.23 19.03 -3.00
C ALA A 133 11.88 20.42 -3.01
N VAL A 134 12.85 20.61 -2.13
CA VAL A 134 13.67 21.84 -2.03
C VAL A 134 15.13 21.44 -1.86
N ASP A 135 16.05 22.39 -1.99
CA ASP A 135 17.48 22.14 -1.73
C ASP A 135 17.75 21.91 -0.23
N PHE A 136 17.51 20.68 0.22
CA PHE A 136 17.78 20.21 1.57
C PHE A 136 19.29 20.10 1.87
N ALA A 137 20.12 20.01 0.82
CA ALA A 137 21.57 19.89 0.92
C ALA A 137 22.28 21.23 1.08
N LYS A 138 21.57 22.36 0.99
CA LYS A 138 22.09 23.74 1.11
C LYS A 138 23.09 23.98 2.25
N TYR A 139 22.91 23.33 3.41
CA TYR A 139 23.79 23.51 4.57
C TYR A 139 24.84 22.39 4.72
N GLY A 140 24.86 21.43 3.80
CA GLY A 140 25.76 20.30 3.76
C GLY A 140 25.32 19.13 4.65
N THR A 141 26.08 18.05 4.56
CA THR A 141 25.83 16.80 5.29
C THR A 141 26.09 16.93 6.79
N SER A 142 25.45 16.06 7.57
CA SER A 142 25.56 15.98 9.02
C SER A 142 25.94 14.55 9.44
N LYS A 143 26.60 14.42 10.60
CA LYS A 143 26.89 13.12 11.25
C LYS A 143 25.95 12.83 12.42
N HIS A 144 24.92 13.66 12.60
CA HIS A 144 24.01 13.60 13.73
C HIS A 144 22.70 12.89 13.38
N CYS A 145 22.77 11.81 12.61
CA CYS A 145 21.66 10.89 12.42
C CYS A 145 21.99 9.51 13.02
N ILE A 146 20.95 8.70 13.22
CA ILE A 146 21.01 7.26 13.49
C ILE A 146 20.47 6.60 12.23
N GLU A 147 21.15 5.58 11.73
CA GLU A 147 20.78 4.85 10.53
C GLU A 147 20.63 3.37 10.88
N ASP A 148 19.72 2.68 10.19
CA ASP A 148 19.60 1.22 10.23
C ASP A 148 20.39 0.57 9.09
N ASP A 149 20.45 -0.76 9.10
CA ASP A 149 21.18 -1.55 8.10
C ASP A 149 20.52 -1.52 6.71
N HIS A 150 19.31 -0.97 6.59
CA HIS A 150 18.57 -0.80 5.33
C HIS A 150 18.78 0.59 4.71
N GLY A 151 19.57 1.46 5.36
CA GLY A 151 19.85 2.82 4.89
C GLY A 151 18.75 3.83 5.22
N HIS A 152 17.77 3.48 6.06
CA HIS A 152 16.87 4.47 6.65
C HIS A 152 17.54 5.13 7.84
N GLY A 153 17.09 6.32 8.20
CA GLY A 153 17.60 7.00 9.37
C GLY A 153 16.71 8.08 9.95
N VAL A 154 17.15 8.59 11.10
CA VAL A 154 16.48 9.63 11.88
C VAL A 154 17.49 10.65 12.41
N GLY A 155 17.13 11.93 12.41
CA GLY A 155 17.98 12.99 12.96
C GLY A 155 18.01 12.96 14.50
N LYS A 156 19.20 12.95 15.12
CA LYS A 156 19.37 12.88 16.60
C LYS A 156 18.88 14.13 17.34
N ASN A 157 18.79 15.27 16.66
CA ASN A 157 18.46 16.55 17.30
C ASN A 157 17.84 17.54 16.28
N ASN A 158 17.70 18.82 16.65
CA ASN A 158 17.10 19.85 15.80
C ASN A 158 18.07 20.50 14.80
N LYS A 159 19.29 19.98 14.67
CA LYS A 159 20.30 20.44 13.71
C LYS A 159 20.56 19.42 12.60
N ALA A 160 19.84 18.30 12.60
CA ALA A 160 20.02 17.24 11.63
C ALA A 160 18.68 16.64 11.27
N ASN A 161 18.48 16.43 9.97
CA ASN A 161 17.32 15.80 9.39
C ASN A 161 17.82 14.64 8.53
N PHE A 162 17.22 13.46 8.68
CA PHE A 162 17.43 12.38 7.72
C PHE A 162 16.33 12.47 6.66
N VAL A 163 16.72 12.69 5.41
CA VAL A 163 15.84 13.15 4.34
C VAL A 163 15.43 12.00 3.42
N TYR A 164 14.18 12.05 2.95
CA TYR A 164 13.60 11.14 1.97
C TYR A 164 12.90 11.94 0.87
N THR A 165 13.07 11.54 -0.39
CA THR A 165 12.42 12.15 -1.56
C THR A 165 11.82 11.11 -2.47
N SER A 166 10.72 11.43 -3.15
CA SER A 166 10.03 10.55 -4.09
C SER A 166 10.24 10.91 -5.55
#